data_AF-A0A381ZX59-F1
#
_entry.id   AF-A0A381ZX59-F1
#
_cell.length_a   1.000
_cell.length_b   1.000
_cell.length_c   1.000
_cell.angle_alpha   90.00
_cell.angle_beta   90.00
_cell.angle_gamma   90.00
#
_symmetry.space_group_name_H-M   'P 1'
#
loop_
_entity.id
_entity.type
_entity.pdbx_description
1 polymer ?
#
loop_
_entity_poly.entity_id
_entity_poly.type
_entity_poly.pdbx_seq_one_letter_code
_entity_poly.pdbx_strand_id
1 'polypeptide(L)' 'MGLHLTKAFDAPGPHPNGMQGSTEGLWILDQGNNKVTCQSYSDGAVLKSFDTGSDRGSGITHSGTHL' A
#
# COMPACT_ATOMS: atom_id res chain seq x y z
N MET A 1 -20.67 2.70 21.58
CA MET A 1 -20.31 3.08 20.20
C MET A 1 -19.45 1.94 19.66
N GLY A 2 -19.98 1.18 18.71
CA GLY A 2 -19.29 0.00 18.16
C GLY A 2 -18.36 0.38 17.02
N LEU A 3 -17.31 -0.41 16.80
CA LEU A 3 -16.48 -0.31 15.61
C LEU A 3 -17.21 -0.97 14.44
N HIS A 4 -17.29 -0.28 13.31
CA HIS A 4 -17.90 -0.80 12.09
C HIS A 4 -16.86 -0.80 10.96
N LEU A 5 -16.65 -1.96 10.35
CA LEU A 5 -15.85 -2.07 9.13
C LEU A 5 -16.65 -1.46 7.97
N THR A 6 -16.13 -0.41 7.35
CA THR A 6 -16.82 0.28 6.24
C THR A 6 -16.31 -0.14 4.88
N LYS A 7 -15.05 -0.60 4.78
CA LYS A 7 -14.39 -0.95 3.52
C LYS A 7 -13.31 -2.01 3.74
N ALA A 8 -13.15 -2.89 2.76
CA ALA A 8 -12.05 -3.85 2.66
C ALA A 8 -11.77 -4.09 1.17
N PHE A 9 -10.51 -4.23 0.80
CA PHE A 9 -10.07 -4.42 -0.56
C PHE A 9 -8.97 -5.48 -0.61
N ASP A 10 -8.89 -6.21 -1.73
CA ASP A 10 -7.77 -7.10 -1.97
C ASP A 10 -6.51 -6.28 -2.26
N ALA A 11 -5.38 -6.75 -1.73
CA ALA A 11 -4.10 -6.19 -2.08
C ALA A 11 -3.76 -6.52 -3.55
N PRO A 12 -3.08 -5.63 -4.29
CA PRO A 12 -2.79 -5.87 -5.71
C PRO A 12 -1.70 -6.94 -5.95
N GLY A 13 -0.92 -7.23 -4.91
CA GLY A 13 0.22 -8.13 -4.97
C GLY A 13 0.02 -9.41 -4.16
N PRO A 14 0.86 -10.43 -4.41
CA PRO A 14 0.71 -11.74 -3.81
C PRO A 14 1.00 -11.77 -2.30
N HIS A 15 1.90 -10.93 -1.79
CA HIS A 15 2.38 -10.92 -0.41
C HIS A 15 2.57 -9.48 0.12
N PRO A 16 1.49 -8.73 0.40
CA PRO A 16 1.59 -7.40 1.01
C PRO A 16 2.26 -7.49 2.40
N ASN A 17 3.22 -6.62 2.70
CA ASN A 17 3.95 -6.64 3.98
C ASN A 17 4.00 -5.25 4.65
N GLY A 18 4.43 -4.22 3.91
CA GLY A 18 4.49 -2.84 4.41
C GLY A 18 3.27 -2.02 3.99
N MET A 19 2.74 -1.18 4.87
CA MET A 19 1.66 -0.25 4.53
C MET A 19 1.90 1.17 5.10
N GLN A 20 1.56 2.18 4.31
CA GLN A 20 1.64 3.59 4.70
C GLN A 20 0.47 4.38 4.11
N GLY A 21 -0.32 5.06 4.94
CA GLY A 21 -1.32 6.00 4.46
C GLY A 21 -0.68 7.33 4.02
N SER A 22 -1.13 7.87 2.89
CA SER A 22 -0.88 9.27 2.51
C SER A 22 -2.16 9.98 2.07
N THR A 23 -2.07 11.26 1.72
CA THR A 23 -3.18 12.04 1.14
C THR A 23 -3.60 11.53 -0.24
N GLU A 24 -2.73 10.78 -0.93
CA GLU A 24 -3.03 10.22 -2.27
C GLU A 24 -3.77 8.88 -2.19
N GLY A 25 -3.48 8.07 -1.17
CA GLY A 25 -4.01 6.72 -1.05
C GLY A 25 -3.26 5.88 -0.01
N LEU A 26 -3.59 4.59 0.02
CA LEU A 26 -2.89 3.59 0.83
C LEU A 26 -1.73 3.01 0.03
N TRP A 27 -0.52 3.25 0.47
CA TRP A 27 0.68 2.66 -0.11
C TRP A 27 0.93 1.28 0.48
N ILE A 28 1.19 0.31 -0.40
CA ILE A 28 1.45 -1.09 -0.03
C ILE A 28 2.74 -1.54 -0.71
N LEU A 29 3.70 -1.97 0.11
CA LEU A 29 4.90 -2.68 -0.32
C LEU A 29 4.65 -4.18 -0.27
N ASP A 30 4.81 -4.84 -1.41
CA ASP A 30 4.67 -6.28 -1.55
C ASP A 30 6.04 -6.96 -1.55
N GLN A 31 6.25 -7.91 -0.63
CA GLN A 31 7.52 -8.61 -0.48
C GLN A 31 7.68 -9.80 -1.44
N GLY A 32 6.62 -10.18 -2.15
CA GLY A 32 6.61 -11.30 -3.09
C GLY A 32 7.05 -10.88 -4.49
N ASN A 33 6.63 -9.68 -4.93
CA ASN A 33 6.99 -9.13 -6.24
C ASN A 33 7.85 -7.85 -6.17
N ASN A 34 8.18 -7.38 -4.96
CA ASN A 34 9.01 -6.18 -4.72
C ASN A 34 8.45 -4.90 -5.36
N LYS A 35 7.12 -4.81 -5.55
CA LYS A 35 6.45 -3.59 -6.04
C LYS A 35 5.86 -2.79 -4.88
N VAL A 36 5.79 -1.48 -5.10
CA VAL A 36 4.99 -0.56 -4.30
C VAL A 36 3.80 -0.10 -5.11
N THR A 37 2.60 -0.19 -4.53
CA THR A 37 1.35 0.29 -5.14
C THR A 37 0.67 1.32 -4.26
N CYS A 38 -0.05 2.26 -4.85
CA CYS A 38 -0.94 3.18 -4.14
C CYS A 38 -2.38 2.83 -4.50
N GLN A 39 -3.19 2.43 -3.53
CA GLN A 39 -4.61 2.13 -3.71
C GLN A 39 -5.50 3.28 -3.27
N SER A 40 -6.58 3.50 -4.01
CA SER A 40 -7.62 4.45 -3.63
C SER A 40 -8.38 3.98 -2.37
N TYR A 41 -8.63 4.90 -1.44
CA TYR A 41 -9.53 4.63 -0.31
C TYR A 41 -11.00 4.53 -0.72
N SER A 42 -11.38 4.96 -1.93
CA SER A 42 -12.77 4.89 -2.40
C SER A 42 -13.21 3.44 -2.64
N ASP A 43 -12.42 2.71 -3.41
CA ASP A 43 -12.79 1.45 -4.07
C ASP A 43 -11.62 0.44 -4.17
N GLY A 44 -10.44 0.76 -3.65
CA GLY A 44 -9.27 -0.11 -3.72
C GLY A 44 -8.57 -0.15 -5.08
N ALA A 45 -8.97 0.69 -6.04
CA ALA A 45 -8.31 0.74 -7.35
C ALA A 45 -6.84 1.15 -7.23
N VAL A 46 -5.96 0.55 -8.03
CA VAL A 46 -4.54 0.92 -8.09
C VAL A 46 -4.39 2.23 -8.84
N LEU A 47 -3.98 3.28 -8.12
CA LEU A 47 -3.71 4.61 -8.66
C LEU A 47 -2.30 4.71 -9.24
N LYS A 48 -1.33 4.06 -8.59
CA LYS A 48 0.09 4.06 -8.99
C LYS A 48 0.73 2.70 -8.68
N SER A 49 1.74 2.33 -9.47
CA SER A 49 2.54 1.13 -9.27
C SER A 49 3.99 1.40 -9.69
N PHE A 50 4.93 1.00 -8.84
CA PHE A 50 6.35 1.17 -9.06
C PHE A 50 7.10 -0.11 -8.71
N ASP A 51 8.13 -0.43 -9.48
CA ASP A 51 9.13 -1.41 -9.07
C ASP A 51 10.05 -0.79 -8.02
N THR A 52 10.50 -1.59 -7.06
CA THR A 52 11.50 -1.18 -6.09
C THR A 52 12.83 -1.89 -6.34
N GLY A 53 13.91 -1.32 -5.83
CA GLY A 53 15.19 -2.03 -5.69
C GLY A 53 15.27 -2.89 -4.43
N SER A 54 14.16 -3.04 -3.68
CA SER A 54 14.15 -3.87 -2.47
C SER A 54 14.08 -5.34 -2.83
N ASP A 55 14.58 -6.19 -1.94
CA ASP A 55 14.34 -7.63 -1.97
C ASP A 55 13.64 -8.02 -0.67
N ARG A 56 12.38 -8.44 -0.78
CA ARG A 56 11.54 -8.86 0.35
C ARG A 56 11.38 -7.78 1.43
N GLY A 57 11.16 -6.54 0.99
CA GLY A 57 11.06 -5.39 1.88
C GLY A 57 9.92 -5.53 2.91
N SER A 58 10.18 -5.08 4.15
CA SER A 58 9.25 -5.28 5.28
C SER A 58 8.42 -4.05 5.67
N GLY A 59 8.84 -2.85 5.25
CA GLY A 59 8.18 -1.61 5.64
C GLY A 59 8.33 -0.52 4.60
N ILE A 60 7.40 0.43 4.66
CA ILE A 60 7.36 1.64 3.85
C ILE A 60 6.85 2.77 4.75
N THR A 61 7.36 3.99 4.60
CA THR A 61 6.94 5.14 5.41
C THR A 61 7.02 6.41 4.60
N HIS A 62 6.32 7.47 5.01
CA HIS A 62 6.41 8.77 4.36
C HIS A 62 7.17 9.75 5.27
N SER A 63 8.28 10.30 4.76
CA SER A 63 9.13 11.28 5.46
C SER A 63 8.58 12.71 5.44
N GLY A 64 7.47 12.95 4.74
CA GLY A 64 6.90 14.28 4.52
C GLY A 64 7.26 14.88 3.14
N THR A 65 8.37 14.46 2.55
CA THR A 65 8.78 14.87 1.19
C THR A 65 8.97 13.69 0.25
N HIS A 66 9.21 12.50 0.80
CA HIS A 66 9.44 11.27 0.07
C HIS A 66 8.69 10.13 0.75
N LEU A 67 8.13 9.26 -0.08
CA LEU A 67 7.69 7.93 0.32
C LEU A 67 8.88 6.96 0.27
#